data_AF-A0A9D4X3Z6-F1
#
_entry.id   AF-A0A9D4X3Z6-F1
#
_cell.length_a   1.000
_cell.length_b   1.000
_cell.length_c   1.000
_cell.angle_alpha   90.00
_cell.angle_beta   90.00
_cell.angle_gamma   90.00
#
_symmetry.space_group_name_H-M   'P 1'
#
loop_
_entity.id
_entity.type
_entity.pdbx_description
1 polymer ?
#
loop_
_entity_poly.entity_id
_entity_poly.type
_entity_poly.pdbx_seq_one_letter_code
_entity_poly.pdbx_strand_id
1 'polypeptide(L)'
;MFRSAQHMQVFDSPHVQLLVGKRTRRRLNANSIFQLVRSFDAPPGTTAYIEQSIPFPKDGKQGWWSGGFGYGLWIGILVSSGFTVVPVPSFTWKAKFELSGSKTAKDDSRKLASTLFPSLSSLLSRKKDHGRAEALLIAAYGKDQNKSHEHTETIIDKLET
;
A
#
# COMPACT_ATOMS: atom_id res chain seq x y z
N MET A 1 28.86 -13.39 2.91
CA MET A 1 27.85 -12.43 2.39
C MET A 1 26.48 -13.06 2.55
N PHE A 2 25.84 -12.93 3.72
CA PHE A 2 24.48 -13.43 3.93
C PHE A 2 23.51 -12.39 3.36
N ARG A 3 22.85 -12.71 2.24
CA ARG A 3 21.64 -11.96 1.85
C ARG A 3 20.65 -12.17 3.00
N SER A 4 20.40 -11.12 3.79
CA SER A 4 19.33 -11.11 4.79
C SER A 4 18.05 -11.61 4.11
N ALA A 5 17.46 -12.68 4.65
CA ALA A 5 16.16 -13.15 4.18
C ALA A 5 15.18 -12.00 4.40
N GLN A 6 14.67 -11.43 3.31
CA GLN A 6 13.71 -10.33 3.40
C GLN A 6 12.44 -10.85 4.07
N HIS A 7 12.24 -10.46 5.33
CA HIS A 7 11.05 -10.80 6.08
C HIS A 7 9.93 -9.83 5.66
N MET A 8 9.05 -10.27 4.75
CA MET A 8 7.87 -9.50 4.39
C MET A 8 6.80 -9.63 5.47
N GLN A 9 6.16 -8.51 5.80
CA GLN A 9 5.06 -8.45 6.75
C GLN A 9 3.88 -7.69 6.14
N VAL A 10 2.67 -7.97 6.63
CA VAL A 10 1.45 -7.25 6.22
C VAL A 10 0.51 -7.11 7.41
N PHE A 11 -0.05 -5.91 7.57
CA PHE A 11 -0.90 -5.55 8.70
C PHE A 11 -2.22 -4.98 8.19
N ASP A 12 -3.34 -5.32 8.84
CA ASP A 12 -4.61 -4.65 8.56
C ASP A 12 -4.59 -3.24 9.16
N SER A 13 -5.23 -2.27 8.49
CA SER A 13 -5.33 -0.91 9.02
C SER A 13 -6.15 -0.86 10.33
N PRO A 14 -5.57 -0.36 11.43
CA PRO A 14 -6.29 -0.16 12.69
C PRO A 14 -7.51 0.75 12.52
N HIS A 15 -8.61 0.36 13.13
CA HIS A 15 -9.88 1.08 13.02
C HIS A 15 -10.70 0.98 14.29
N VAL A 16 -11.59 1.96 14.49
CA VAL A 16 -12.56 2.03 15.58
C VAL A 16 -13.97 2.12 15.00
N GLN A 17 -14.95 1.67 15.77
CA GLN A 17 -16.37 1.86 15.47
C GLN A 17 -16.85 3.14 16.15
N LEU A 18 -17.32 4.10 15.36
CA LEU A 18 -17.81 5.38 15.84
C LEU A 18 -19.25 5.60 15.36
N LEU A 19 -20.08 6.20 16.20
CA LEU A 19 -21.40 6.67 15.82
C LEU A 19 -21.25 7.95 14.98
N VAL A 20 -21.66 7.90 13.72
CA VAL A 20 -21.65 9.06 12.82
C VAL A 20 -23.08 9.35 12.41
N GLY A 21 -23.64 10.42 12.97
CA GLY A 21 -25.08 10.68 12.90
C GLY A 21 -25.85 9.54 13.59
N LYS A 22 -26.72 8.86 12.83
CA LYS A 22 -27.57 7.76 13.34
C LYS A 22 -27.01 6.36 13.11
N ARG A 23 -25.84 6.21 12.51
CA ARG A 23 -25.31 4.89 12.13
C ARG A 23 -23.88 4.69 12.59
N THR A 24 -23.57 3.49 13.07
CA THR A 24 -22.21 3.08 13.38
C THR A 24 -21.39 2.93 12.10
N ARG A 25 -20.16 3.44 12.12
CA ARG A 25 -19.23 3.46 11.00
C ARG A 25 -17.84 3.08 11.47
N ARG A 26 -17.09 2.39 10.61
CA ARG A 26 -15.66 2.17 10.79
C ARG A 26 -14.89 3.43 10.39
N ARG A 27 -13.94 3.83 11.23
CA ARG A 27 -13.00 4.94 10.99
C ARG A 27 -11.60 4.48 11.34
N LEU A 28 -10.61 5.00 10.62
CA LEU A 28 -9.21 4.73 10.93
C LEU A 28 -8.87 5.23 12.33
N ASN A 29 -8.09 4.44 13.07
CA ASN A 29 -7.59 4.84 14.38
C ASN A 29 -6.20 5.45 14.20
N ALA A 30 -6.14 6.79 14.18
CA ALA A 30 -4.90 7.53 13.92
C ALA A 30 -3.77 7.17 14.90
N ASN A 31 -4.07 7.07 16.20
CA ASN A 31 -3.06 6.73 17.20
C ASN A 31 -2.52 5.31 16.99
N SER A 32 -3.39 4.32 16.79
CA SER A 32 -2.95 2.95 16.53
C SER A 32 -2.17 2.82 15.21
N ILE A 33 -2.51 3.59 14.18
CA ILE A 33 -1.73 3.63 12.93
C ILE A 33 -0.35 4.24 13.19
N PHE A 34 -0.27 5.36 13.91
CA PHE A 34 1.00 6.00 14.25
C PHE A 34 1.92 5.07 15.05
N GLN A 35 1.39 4.40 16.07
CA GLN A 35 2.15 3.42 16.87
C GLN A 35 2.61 2.23 16.01
N LEU A 36 1.75 1.74 15.12
CA LEU A 36 2.11 0.66 14.19
C LEU A 36 3.25 1.09 13.26
N VAL A 37 3.16 2.26 12.64
CA VAL A 37 4.21 2.77 11.73
C VAL A 37 5.53 2.96 12.46
N ARG A 38 5.51 3.51 13.69
CA ARG A 38 6.70 3.63 14.56
C ARG A 38 7.31 2.28 14.92
N SER A 39 6.50 1.22 15.06
CA SER A 39 6.98 -0.11 15.44
C SER A 39 7.80 -0.81 14.36
N PHE A 40 7.78 -0.32 13.12
CA PHE A 40 8.52 -0.93 12.01
C PHE A 40 10.02 -0.69 12.07
N ASP A 41 10.49 0.29 12.87
CA ASP A 41 11.90 0.67 12.97
C ASP A 41 12.56 0.89 11.58
N ALA A 42 11.79 1.44 10.64
CA ALA A 42 12.26 1.67 9.28
C ALA A 42 13.23 2.87 9.26
N PRO A 43 14.35 2.80 8.53
CA PRO A 43 15.27 3.92 8.40
C PRO A 43 14.57 5.18 7.85
N PRO A 44 14.93 6.38 8.34
CA PRO A 44 14.46 7.62 7.73
C PRO A 44 14.72 7.66 6.23
N GLY A 45 13.78 8.20 5.47
CA GLY A 45 13.81 8.22 4.01
C GLY A 45 13.29 6.95 3.34
N THR A 46 12.94 5.91 4.09
CA THR A 46 12.28 4.71 3.54
C THR A 46 11.06 5.12 2.71
N THR A 47 10.98 4.63 1.48
CA THR A 47 9.90 4.98 0.56
C THR A 47 8.62 4.19 0.87
N ALA A 48 7.53 4.90 1.13
CA ALA A 48 6.20 4.34 1.29
C ALA A 48 5.35 4.63 0.04
N TYR A 49 5.01 3.59 -0.71
CA TYR A 49 4.10 3.68 -1.84
C TYR A 49 2.66 3.54 -1.35
N ILE A 50 1.80 4.48 -1.73
CA ILE A 50 0.39 4.51 -1.31
C ILE A 50 -0.52 4.64 -2.53
N GLU A 51 -1.59 3.83 -2.60
CA GLU A 51 -2.57 4.01 -3.67
C GLU A 51 -3.19 5.40 -3.60
N GLN A 52 -3.14 6.13 -4.72
CA GLN A 52 -3.74 7.44 -4.84
C GLN A 52 -5.27 7.33 -4.75
N SER A 53 -5.86 8.04 -3.79
CA SER A 53 -7.31 8.06 -3.63
C SER A 53 -7.96 8.81 -4.78
N ILE A 54 -8.93 8.16 -5.42
CA ILE A 54 -9.78 8.74 -6.47
C ILE A 54 -11.23 8.52 -6.02
N PRO A 55 -12.05 9.58 -5.89
CA PRO A 55 -13.46 9.44 -5.56
C PRO A 55 -14.16 8.52 -6.56
N PHE A 56 -14.84 7.47 -6.07
CA PHE A 56 -15.59 6.59 -6.95
C PHE A 56 -16.90 7.27 -7.37
N PRO A 57 -17.22 7.40 -8.67
CA PRO A 57 -18.38 8.18 -9.13
C PRO A 57 -19.73 7.73 -8.56
N LYS A 58 -19.87 6.45 -8.20
CA LYS A 58 -21.11 5.90 -7.62
C LYS A 58 -21.23 6.11 -6.10
N ASP A 59 -20.16 6.57 -5.44
CA ASP A 59 -20.19 6.88 -4.03
C ASP A 59 -20.86 8.25 -3.78
N GLY A 60 -21.56 8.37 -2.66
CA GLY A 60 -22.07 9.67 -2.20
C GLY A 60 -20.99 10.53 -1.54
N LYS A 61 -21.32 11.80 -1.26
CA LYS A 61 -20.43 12.80 -0.62
C LYS A 61 -19.67 12.26 0.60
N GLN A 62 -20.33 11.46 1.43
CA GLN A 62 -19.71 10.89 2.63
C GLN A 62 -18.65 9.82 2.30
N GLY A 63 -18.84 9.06 1.22
CA GLY A 63 -17.85 8.10 0.72
C GLY A 63 -16.59 8.82 0.26
N TRP A 64 -16.76 9.87 -0.55
CA TRP A 64 -15.66 10.71 -1.04
C TRP A 64 -14.88 11.36 0.11
N TRP A 65 -15.58 11.94 1.08
CA TRP A 65 -14.95 12.49 2.28
C TRP A 65 -14.16 11.43 3.05
N SER A 66 -14.74 10.24 3.24
CA SER A 66 -14.06 9.16 3.99
C SER A 66 -12.83 8.65 3.26
N GLY A 67 -12.87 8.56 1.93
CA GLY A 67 -11.72 8.21 1.08
C GLY A 67 -10.61 9.24 1.17
N GLY A 68 -10.94 10.52 0.98
CA GLY A 68 -9.99 11.63 1.10
C GLY A 68 -9.39 11.75 2.51
N PHE A 69 -10.20 11.63 3.55
CA PHE A 69 -9.74 11.62 4.94
C PHE A 69 -8.75 10.49 5.19
N GLY A 70 -9.07 9.27 4.75
CA GLY A 70 -8.19 8.11 4.94
C GLY A 70 -6.85 8.29 4.23
N TYR A 71 -6.88 8.79 3.00
CA TYR A 71 -5.68 9.07 2.21
C TYR A 71 -4.79 10.13 2.87
N GLY A 72 -5.37 11.28 3.26
CA GLY A 72 -4.64 12.35 3.94
C GLY A 72 -4.06 11.91 5.29
N LEU A 73 -4.81 11.10 6.06
CA LEU A 73 -4.33 10.58 7.34
C LEU A 73 -3.09 9.69 7.17
N TRP A 74 -3.11 8.78 6.18
CA TRP A 74 -1.95 7.93 5.90
C TRP A 74 -0.74 8.74 5.46
N ILE A 75 -0.91 9.69 4.53
CA ILE A 75 0.19 10.58 4.09
C ILE A 75 0.77 11.33 5.29
N GLY A 76 -0.08 11.97 6.10
CA GLY A 76 0.37 12.75 7.26
C GLY A 76 1.16 11.90 8.25
N ILE A 77 0.68 10.69 8.58
CA ILE A 77 1.38 9.80 9.51
C ILE A 77 2.71 9.31 8.92
N LEU A 78 2.75 8.91 7.65
CA LEU A 78 3.97 8.42 7.01
C LEU A 78 5.04 9.52 6.91
N VAL A 79 4.69 10.70 6.42
CA VAL A 79 5.61 11.84 6.31
C VAL A 79 6.13 12.27 7.68
N SER A 80 5.25 12.40 8.68
CA SER A 80 5.67 12.76 10.05
C SER A 80 6.50 11.67 10.74
N SER A 81 6.46 10.43 10.25
CA SER A 81 7.29 9.31 10.70
C SER A 81 8.60 9.18 9.92
N GLY A 82 8.92 10.12 9.02
CA GLY A 82 10.18 10.16 8.28
C GLY A 82 10.21 9.33 6.99
N PHE A 83 9.06 8.87 6.49
CA PHE A 83 8.98 8.17 5.20
C PHE A 83 8.91 9.15 4.03
N THR A 84 9.52 8.77 2.91
CA THR A 84 9.28 9.41 1.61
C THR A 84 8.00 8.81 1.01
N VAL A 85 6.94 9.60 0.86
CA VAL A 85 5.66 9.07 0.38
C VAL A 85 5.51 9.25 -1.14
N VAL A 86 5.21 8.17 -1.84
CA VAL A 86 4.97 8.16 -3.29
C VAL A 86 3.53 7.70 -3.58
N PRO A 87 2.65 8.61 -4.01
CA PRO A 87 1.33 8.24 -4.53
C PRO A 87 1.44 7.41 -5.80
N VAL A 88 0.67 6.32 -5.88
CA VAL A 88 0.61 5.44 -7.05
C VAL A 88 -0.84 5.32 -7.53
N PRO A 89 -1.16 5.74 -8.76
CA PRO A 89 -2.48 5.54 -9.32
C PRO A 89 -2.83 4.04 -9.42
N SER A 90 -4.08 3.70 -9.10
CA SER A 90 -4.52 2.30 -9.12
C SER A 90 -4.39 1.65 -10.50
N PHE A 91 -4.62 2.40 -11.58
CA PHE A 91 -4.47 1.89 -12.94
C PHE A 91 -3.02 1.52 -13.27
N THR A 92 -2.03 2.23 -12.73
CA THR A 92 -0.62 2.03 -13.05
C THR A 92 -0.09 0.73 -12.46
N TRP A 93 -0.26 0.54 -11.15
CA TRP A 93 0.22 -0.68 -10.50
C TRP A 93 -0.58 -1.91 -10.93
N LYS A 94 -1.89 -1.77 -11.17
CA LYS A 94 -2.73 -2.86 -11.69
C LYS A 94 -2.35 -3.28 -13.10
N ALA A 95 -1.99 -2.32 -13.97
CA ALA A 95 -1.53 -2.64 -15.33
C ALA A 95 -0.23 -3.45 -15.32
N LYS A 96 0.74 -3.11 -14.45
CA LYS A 96 2.00 -3.86 -14.30
C LYS A 96 1.78 -5.34 -13.99
N PHE A 97 0.70 -5.65 -13.26
CA PHE A 97 0.37 -7.00 -12.82
C PHE A 97 -0.79 -7.63 -13.61
N GLU A 98 -1.19 -7.04 -14.73
CA GLU A 98 -2.28 -7.54 -15.59
C GLU A 98 -3.62 -7.69 -14.85
N LEU A 99 -3.86 -6.86 -13.83
CA LEU A 99 -5.08 -6.86 -13.02
C LEU A 99 -6.14 -5.87 -13.53
N SER A 100 -5.83 -5.10 -14.58
CA SER A 100 -6.71 -4.09 -15.15
C SER A 100 -7.97 -4.71 -15.78
N GLY A 101 -9.14 -4.11 -15.54
CA GLY A 101 -10.40 -4.51 -16.19
C GLY A 101 -11.00 -5.84 -15.72
N SER A 102 -10.37 -6.56 -14.78
CA SER A 102 -10.90 -7.82 -14.28
C SER A 102 -12.12 -7.62 -13.37
N LYS A 103 -13.23 -8.30 -13.69
CA LYS A 103 -14.41 -8.41 -12.80
C LYS A 103 -14.07 -9.12 -11.48
N THR A 104 -13.00 -9.90 -11.46
CA THR A 104 -12.49 -10.66 -10.32
C THR A 104 -11.20 -10.07 -9.75
N ALA A 105 -10.89 -8.80 -10.02
CA ALA A 105 -9.64 -8.14 -9.60
C ALA A 105 -9.27 -8.33 -8.12
N LYS A 106 -10.26 -8.43 -7.22
CA LYS A 106 -10.04 -8.71 -5.79
C LYS A 106 -9.61 -10.15 -5.49
N ASP A 107 -10.06 -11.11 -6.27
CA ASP A 107 -9.66 -12.52 -6.14
C ASP A 107 -8.32 -12.75 -6.86
N ASP A 108 -8.13 -12.10 -8.00
CA ASP A 108 -6.90 -12.18 -8.80
C ASP A 108 -5.71 -11.54 -8.07
N SER A 109 -5.90 -10.38 -7.42
CA SER A 109 -4.88 -9.77 -6.56
C SER A 109 -4.45 -10.69 -5.42
N ARG A 110 -5.39 -11.39 -4.75
CA ARG A 110 -5.05 -12.34 -3.67
C ARG A 110 -4.27 -13.53 -4.19
N LYS A 111 -4.67 -14.10 -5.33
CA LYS A 111 -3.95 -15.21 -5.98
C LYS A 111 -2.53 -14.77 -6.35
N LEU A 112 -2.39 -13.64 -7.03
CA LEU A 112 -1.10 -13.12 -7.45
C LEU A 112 -0.19 -12.82 -6.25
N ALA A 113 -0.70 -12.13 -5.23
CA ALA A 113 0.06 -11.86 -4.01
C ALA A 113 0.48 -13.15 -3.30
N SER A 114 -0.36 -14.19 -3.29
CA SER A 114 0.01 -15.50 -2.72
C SER A 114 1.14 -16.18 -3.50
N THR A 115 1.16 -16.02 -4.83
CA THR A 115 2.26 -16.52 -5.68
C THR A 115 3.55 -15.73 -5.47
N LEU A 116 3.48 -14.41 -5.37
CA LEU A 116 4.65 -13.53 -5.18
C LEU A 116 5.21 -13.59 -3.76
N PHE A 117 4.37 -13.87 -2.76
CA PHE A 117 4.73 -13.90 -1.34
C PHE A 117 4.26 -15.20 -0.68
N PRO A 118 4.87 -16.36 -1.01
CA PRO A 118 4.39 -17.67 -0.54
C PRO A 118 4.32 -17.80 0.98
N SER A 119 5.25 -17.17 1.70
CA SER A 119 5.28 -17.15 3.17
C SER A 119 4.08 -16.45 3.81
N LEU A 120 3.37 -15.59 3.08
CA LEU A 120 2.19 -14.86 3.54
C LEU A 120 0.88 -15.41 2.97
N SER A 121 0.93 -16.48 2.16
CA SER A 121 -0.25 -17.05 1.48
C SER A 121 -1.40 -17.40 2.44
N SER A 122 -1.09 -17.91 3.63
CA SER A 122 -2.09 -18.22 4.67
C SER A 122 -2.89 -16.99 5.12
N LEU A 123 -2.27 -15.79 5.07
CA LEU A 123 -2.88 -14.50 5.43
C LEU A 123 -3.73 -13.89 4.30
N LEU A 124 -3.74 -14.50 3.11
CA LEU A 124 -4.39 -14.00 1.88
C LEU A 124 -5.54 -14.90 1.38
N SER A 125 -5.89 -15.94 2.15
CA SER A 125 -6.82 -16.98 1.72
C SER A 125 -8.29 -16.51 1.61
N ARG A 126 -8.73 -15.52 2.41
CA ARG A 126 -10.16 -15.15 2.50
C ARG A 126 -10.48 -13.96 1.62
N LYS A 127 -11.75 -13.87 1.20
CA LYS A 127 -12.25 -12.73 0.40
C LYS A 127 -11.98 -11.35 1.02
N LYS A 128 -12.02 -11.25 2.35
CA LYS A 128 -11.76 -9.99 3.07
C LYS A 128 -10.28 -9.56 3.07
N ASP A 129 -9.36 -10.45 2.71
CA ASP A 129 -7.91 -10.19 2.75
C ASP A 129 -7.39 -9.49 1.49
N HIS A 130 -8.27 -9.04 0.59
CA HIS A 130 -7.88 -8.31 -0.63
C HIS A 130 -7.08 -7.04 -0.32
N GLY A 131 -7.38 -6.33 0.77
CA GLY A 131 -6.60 -5.14 1.17
C GLY A 131 -5.14 -5.47 1.50
N ARG A 132 -4.88 -6.64 2.11
CA ARG A 132 -3.52 -7.13 2.37
C ARG A 132 -2.79 -7.45 1.07
N ALA A 133 -3.48 -8.09 0.14
CA ALA A 133 -2.94 -8.41 -1.18
C ALA A 133 -2.60 -7.14 -1.97
N GLU A 134 -3.49 -6.16 -2.03
CA GLU A 134 -3.22 -4.89 -2.72
C GLU A 134 -2.04 -4.14 -2.09
N ALA A 135 -1.92 -4.10 -0.75
CA ALA A 135 -0.77 -3.49 -0.07
C ALA A 135 0.57 -4.16 -0.44
N LEU A 136 0.59 -5.49 -0.47
CA LEU A 136 1.77 -6.26 -0.88
C LEU A 136 2.15 -6.02 -2.35
N LEU A 137 1.16 -5.95 -3.24
CA LEU A 137 1.38 -5.70 -4.67
C LEU A 137 1.87 -4.26 -4.93
N ILE A 138 1.34 -3.27 -4.23
CA ILE A 138 1.82 -1.88 -4.31
C ILE A 138 3.28 -1.79 -3.84
N ALA A 139 3.65 -2.50 -2.76
CA ALA A 139 5.03 -2.57 -2.30
C ALA A 139 5.96 -3.26 -3.33
N ALA A 140 5.51 -4.36 -3.94
CA ALA A 140 6.25 -5.02 -5.03
C ALA A 140 6.44 -4.11 -6.25
N TYR A 141 5.38 -3.37 -6.63
CA TYR A 141 5.44 -2.38 -7.70
C TYR A 141 6.49 -1.32 -7.40
N GLY A 142 6.47 -0.72 -6.21
CA GLY A 142 7.44 0.30 -5.83
C GLY A 142 8.89 -0.21 -5.80
N LYS A 143 9.11 -1.44 -5.30
CA LYS A 143 10.43 -2.07 -5.32
C LYS A 143 10.97 -2.30 -6.73
N ASP A 144 10.11 -2.58 -7.70
CA ASP A 144 10.47 -2.69 -9.12
C ASP A 144 10.90 -1.33 -9.69
N GLN A 145 10.16 -0.25 -9.37
CA GLN A 145 10.49 1.10 -9.81
C GLN A 145 11.86 1.57 -9.30
N ASN A 146 12.19 1.33 -8.02
CA ASN A 146 13.48 1.73 -7.45
C ASN A 146 14.68 1.06 -8.13
N LYS A 147 14.55 -0.21 -8.53
CA LYS A 147 15.62 -0.91 -9.27
C LYS A 147 15.90 -0.29 -10.63
N SER A 148 14.86 0.18 -11.32
CA SER A 148 15.01 0.85 -12.61
C SER A 148 15.77 2.18 -12.49
N HIS A 149 15.54 2.92 -11.40
CA HIS A 149 16.25 4.17 -11.11
C HIS A 149 17.73 3.94 -10.79
N GLU A 150 18.05 3.00 -9.89
CA GLU A 150 19.45 2.64 -9.57
C GLU A 150 20.24 2.21 -10.82
N HIS A 151 19.61 1.44 -11.72
CA HIS A 151 20.27 0.98 -12.94
C HIS A 151 20.54 2.11 -13.94
N THR A 152 19.66 3.12 -13.98
CA THR A 152 19.78 4.26 -14.90
C THR A 152 20.85 5.24 -14.41
N GLU A 153 20.90 5.54 -13.11
CA GLU A 153 21.97 6.36 -12.51
C GLU A 153 23.35 5.72 -12.71
N THR A 154 23.46 4.41 -12.54
CA THR A 154 24.72 3.67 -12.75
C THR A 154 25.22 3.72 -14.22
N ILE A 155 24.30 3.81 -15.20
CA ILE A 155 24.67 3.90 -16.62
C ILE A 155 25.18 5.31 -16.96
N ILE A 156 24.53 6.35 -16.40
CA ILE A 156 24.91 7.75 -16.63
C ILE A 156 26.30 8.02 -16.03
N ASP A 157 26.55 7.58 -14.79
CA ASP A 157 27.86 7.74 -14.13
C ASP A 157 29.00 7.08 -14.91
N LYS A 158 28.73 5.97 -15.60
CA LYS A 158 29.71 5.26 -16.44
C LYS A 158 29.96 5.90 -17.80
N LEU A 159 29.06 6.77 -18.27
CA LEU A 159 29.20 7.50 -19.53
C LEU A 159 29.92 8.84 -19.33
N GLU A 160 29.97 9.34 -18.09
CA GLU A 160 30.66 10.58 -17.71
C GLU A 160 32.10 10.37 -17.21
N THR A 161 32.62 9.13 -17.26
CA THR A 161 34.04 8.79 -16.98
C THR A 161 34.77 8.31 -18.23
#